data_AF-A0A5A7P5U2-F1
#
_entry.id   AF-A0A5A7P5U2-F1
#
_cell.length_a   1.000
_cell.length_b   1.000
_cell.length_c   1.000
_cell.angle_alpha   90.00
_cell.angle_beta   90.00
_cell.angle_gamma   90.00
#
_symmetry.space_group_name_H-M   'P 1'
#
loop_
_entity.id
_entity.type
_entity.pdbx_description
1 polymer ?
#
loop_
_entity_poly.entity_id
_entity_poly.type
_entity_poly.pdbx_seq_one_letter_code
_entity_poly.pdbx_strand_id
1 'polypeptide(L)'
;MASPSATLSGSCSEENHTTIDSRKRKRMLSNRESARRSRMRKQKHLDDLKAQTANLRAENNLILNNVNLATHNYLKMESENSVLRAQIAELSQRLQALNDIISCMSSNDGFGPGFGYDDQMVLGGFDDVLSSNWSMVHMNQPIMDLFMC
;
A
#
# COMPACT_ATOMS: atom_id res chain seq x y z
N MET A 1 -62.58 39.87 -69.22
CA MET A 1 -61.11 39.76 -69.42
C MET A 1 -60.57 38.72 -68.45
N ALA A 2 -59.80 37.77 -69.00
CA ALA A 2 -58.84 36.84 -68.37
C ALA A 2 -59.28 35.85 -67.26
N SER A 3 -59.23 34.55 -67.59
CA SER A 3 -58.74 33.50 -66.68
C SER A 3 -57.19 33.55 -66.62
N PRO A 4 -56.53 32.88 -65.65
CA PRO A 4 -56.18 31.47 -65.91
C PRO A 4 -56.36 30.53 -64.71
N SER A 5 -56.64 29.27 -65.06
CA SER A 5 -56.58 28.08 -64.22
C SER A 5 -55.20 27.89 -63.59
N ALA A 6 -55.17 27.65 -62.28
CA ALA A 6 -54.06 26.97 -61.63
C ALA A 6 -54.33 25.45 -61.62
N THR A 7 -54.10 24.81 -62.76
CA THR A 7 -53.84 23.37 -62.77
C THR A 7 -52.41 23.17 -62.25
N LEU A 8 -52.26 22.95 -60.94
CA LEU A 8 -51.03 22.38 -60.38
C LEU A 8 -51.03 20.88 -60.72
N SER A 9 -50.61 20.62 -61.95
CA SER A 9 -50.52 19.27 -62.53
C SER A 9 -49.31 18.54 -61.94
N GLY A 10 -49.57 17.51 -61.13
CA GLY A 10 -48.88 16.21 -61.17
C GLY A 10 -47.41 16.09 -60.75
N SER A 11 -46.61 17.14 -60.58
CA SER A 11 -45.15 17.01 -60.41
C SER A 11 -44.62 17.16 -58.97
N CYS A 12 -45.47 17.04 -57.94
CA CYS A 12 -45.06 17.23 -56.53
C CYS A 12 -44.87 15.91 -55.77
N SER A 13 -45.44 14.79 -56.23
CA SER A 13 -45.42 13.53 -55.47
C SER A 13 -44.14 12.72 -55.65
N GLU A 14 -43.56 12.72 -56.86
CA GLU A 14 -42.32 12.00 -57.20
C GLU A 14 -41.08 12.62 -56.52
N GLU A 15 -40.98 13.94 -56.49
CA GLU A 15 -39.87 14.68 -55.86
C GLU A 15 -39.87 14.51 -54.32
N ASN A 16 -41.05 14.43 -53.70
CA ASN A 16 -41.18 14.13 -52.28
C ASN A 16 -40.75 12.69 -51.93
N HIS A 17 -41.03 11.70 -52.77
CA HIS A 17 -40.59 10.32 -52.54
C HIS A 17 -39.06 10.17 -52.64
N THR A 18 -38.44 10.75 -53.66
CA THR A 18 -36.98 10.67 -53.86
C THR A 18 -36.20 11.38 -52.74
N THR A 19 -36.70 12.51 -52.25
CA THR A 19 -36.08 13.24 -51.12
C THR A 19 -36.18 12.45 -49.81
N ILE A 20 -37.32 11.80 -49.53
CA ILE A 20 -37.51 10.91 -48.38
C ILE A 20 -36.53 9.73 -48.44
N ASP A 21 -36.38 9.08 -49.59
CA ASP A 21 -35.45 7.96 -49.76
C ASP A 21 -33.99 8.38 -49.61
N SER A 22 -33.62 9.56 -50.14
CA SER A 22 -32.29 10.13 -49.96
C SER A 22 -31.98 10.39 -48.48
N ARG A 23 -32.96 10.91 -47.73
CA ARG A 23 -32.85 11.17 -46.29
C ARG A 23 -32.75 9.87 -45.49
N LYS A 24 -33.53 8.85 -45.85
CA LYS A 24 -33.47 7.52 -45.24
C LYS A 24 -32.08 6.90 -45.46
N ARG A 25 -31.54 6.96 -46.68
CA ARG A 25 -30.20 6.47 -47.00
C ARG A 25 -29.11 7.19 -46.20
N LYS A 26 -29.17 8.53 -46.11
CA LYS A 26 -28.25 9.34 -45.28
C LYS A 26 -28.33 8.96 -43.79
N ARG A 27 -29.54 8.76 -43.24
CA ARG A 27 -29.72 8.30 -41.85
C ARG A 27 -29.13 6.92 -41.61
N MET A 28 -29.31 5.98 -42.53
CA MET A 28 -28.71 4.64 -42.40
C MET A 28 -27.19 4.69 -42.35
N LEU A 29 -26.55 5.49 -43.21
CA LEU A 29 -25.10 5.67 -43.20
C LEU A 29 -24.60 6.38 -41.93
N SER A 30 -25.28 7.45 -41.51
CA SER A 30 -24.95 8.18 -40.29
C SER A 30 -25.10 7.31 -39.03
N ASN A 31 -26.18 6.53 -38.94
CA ASN A 31 -26.43 5.64 -37.80
C ASN A 31 -25.46 4.46 -37.79
N ARG A 32 -25.09 3.95 -38.97
CA ARG A 32 -24.04 2.94 -39.09
C ARG A 32 -22.70 3.46 -38.57
N GLU A 33 -22.31 4.67 -38.96
CA GLU A 33 -21.06 5.27 -38.49
C GLU A 33 -21.12 5.64 -37.00
N SER A 34 -22.25 6.12 -36.49
CA SER A 34 -22.40 6.42 -35.06
C SER A 34 -22.35 5.14 -34.20
N ALA A 35 -22.98 4.05 -34.64
CA ALA A 35 -22.89 2.74 -34.00
C ALA A 35 -21.44 2.22 -34.01
N ARG A 36 -20.73 2.36 -35.14
CA ARG A 36 -19.30 1.99 -35.24
C ARG A 36 -18.45 2.78 -34.25
N ARG A 37 -18.58 4.11 -34.22
CA ARG A 37 -17.86 4.98 -33.27
C ARG A 37 -18.20 4.67 -31.82
N SER A 38 -19.47 4.36 -31.53
CA SER A 38 -19.90 3.94 -30.19
C SER A 38 -19.19 2.65 -29.76
N ARG A 39 -19.17 1.62 -30.63
CA ARG A 39 -18.44 0.37 -30.38
C ARG A 39 -16.95 0.61 -30.18
N MET A 40 -16.32 1.41 -31.03
CA MET A 40 -14.89 1.75 -30.91
C MET A 40 -14.56 2.45 -29.58
N ARG A 41 -15.40 3.41 -29.13
CA ARG A 41 -15.20 4.07 -27.83
C ARG A 41 -15.32 3.11 -26.66
N LYS A 42 -16.31 2.21 -26.69
CA LYS A 42 -16.48 1.18 -25.66
C LYS A 42 -15.30 0.19 -25.64
N GLN A 43 -14.83 -0.23 -26.82
CA GLN A 43 -13.66 -1.11 -26.93
C GLN A 43 -12.42 -0.45 -26.34
N LYS A 44 -12.13 0.80 -26.73
CA LYS A 44 -11.01 1.57 -26.16
C LYS A 44 -11.10 1.66 -24.64
N HIS A 45 -12.28 1.96 -24.09
CA HIS A 45 -12.44 2.05 -22.65
C HIS A 45 -12.18 0.71 -21.94
N LEU A 46 -12.61 -0.41 -22.52
CA LEU A 46 -12.31 -1.74 -21.98
C LEU A 46 -10.81 -2.05 -22.03
N ASP A 47 -10.14 -1.66 -23.11
CA ASP A 47 -8.70 -1.86 -23.26
C ASP A 47 -7.92 -0.98 -22.26
N ASP A 48 -8.34 0.27 -22.07
CA ASP A 48 -7.77 1.19 -21.08
C ASP A 48 -7.95 0.65 -19.64
N LEU A 49 -9.11 0.05 -19.32
CA LEU A 49 -9.36 -0.58 -18.01
C LEU A 49 -8.50 -1.84 -17.79
N LYS A 50 -8.32 -2.66 -18.84
CA LYS A 50 -7.44 -3.83 -18.78
C LYS A 50 -5.98 -3.41 -18.55
N ALA A 51 -5.52 -2.38 -19.25
CA ALA A 51 -4.18 -1.83 -19.08
C ALA A 51 -3.97 -1.30 -17.65
N GLN A 52 -4.94 -0.53 -17.11
CA GLN A 52 -4.90 -0.07 -15.72
C GLN A 52 -4.83 -1.22 -14.73
N THR A 53 -5.63 -2.27 -14.93
CA THR A 53 -5.61 -3.46 -14.04
C THR A 53 -4.27 -4.16 -14.09
N ALA A 54 -3.66 -4.31 -15.28
CA ALA A 54 -2.35 -4.91 -15.44
C ALA A 54 -1.26 -4.08 -14.75
N ASN A 55 -1.28 -2.75 -14.91
CA ASN A 55 -0.35 -1.83 -14.25
C ASN A 55 -0.47 -1.90 -12.73
N LEU A 56 -1.70 -1.82 -12.19
CA LEU A 56 -1.94 -1.92 -10.76
C LEU A 56 -1.47 -3.25 -10.17
N ARG A 57 -1.63 -4.36 -10.90
CA ARG A 57 -1.09 -5.66 -10.47
C ARG A 57 0.44 -5.66 -10.46
N ALA A 58 1.08 -5.07 -11.46
CA ALA A 58 2.54 -4.96 -11.50
C ALA A 58 3.07 -4.09 -10.36
N GLU A 59 2.43 -2.95 -10.10
CA GLU A 59 2.76 -2.06 -8.97
C GLU A 59 2.56 -2.75 -7.63
N ASN A 60 1.44 -3.48 -7.46
CA ASN A 60 1.17 -4.22 -6.22
C ASN A 60 2.26 -5.28 -5.95
N ASN A 61 2.65 -6.05 -6.97
CA ASN A 61 3.76 -7.01 -6.86
C ASN A 61 5.08 -6.34 -6.49
N LEU A 62 5.38 -5.17 -7.07
CA LEU A 62 6.59 -4.41 -6.73
C LEU A 62 6.57 -3.96 -5.26
N ILE A 63 5.42 -3.45 -4.79
CA ILE A 63 5.24 -3.04 -3.38
C ILE A 63 5.44 -4.24 -2.46
N LEU A 64 4.82 -5.39 -2.77
CA LEU A 64 4.97 -6.62 -1.98
C LEU A 64 6.43 -7.07 -1.89
N ASN A 65 7.17 -7.05 -3.00
CA ASN A 65 8.59 -7.39 -3.00
C ASN A 65 9.41 -6.43 -2.12
N ASN A 66 9.13 -5.13 -2.19
CA ASN A 66 9.81 -4.13 -1.37
C ASN A 66 9.50 -4.31 0.13
N VAL A 67 8.24 -4.61 0.47
CA VAL A 67 7.83 -4.91 1.84
C VAL A 67 8.58 -6.13 2.35
N ASN A 68 8.59 -7.23 1.58
CA ASN A 68 9.30 -8.46 1.97
C ASN A 68 10.79 -8.22 2.20
N LEU A 69 11.45 -7.45 1.32
CA LEU A 69 12.86 -7.09 1.48
C LEU A 69 13.08 -6.24 2.74
N ALA A 70 12.23 -5.24 2.98
CA ALA A 70 12.31 -4.39 4.17
C ALA A 70 12.10 -5.20 5.46
N THR A 71 11.12 -6.11 5.48
CA THR A 71 10.86 -7.02 6.60
C THR A 71 12.08 -7.91 6.88
N HIS A 72 12.68 -8.50 5.84
CA HIS A 72 13.88 -9.32 6.03
C HIS A 72 15.05 -8.51 6.63
N ASN A 73 15.28 -7.30 6.13
CA ASN A 73 16.32 -6.43 6.67
C ASN A 73 16.04 -6.00 8.11
N TYR A 74 14.78 -5.70 8.42
CA TYR A 74 14.35 -5.37 9.78
C TYR A 74 14.61 -6.53 10.74
N LEU A 75 14.21 -7.76 10.39
CA LEU A 75 14.44 -8.93 11.22
C LEU A 75 15.94 -9.19 11.46
N LYS A 76 16.78 -8.98 10.43
CA LYS A 76 18.23 -9.07 10.58
C LYS A 76 18.75 -8.03 11.57
N MET A 77 18.36 -6.76 11.42
CA MET A 77 18.76 -5.68 12.33
C MET A 77 18.28 -5.94 13.76
N GLU A 78 17.07 -6.47 13.93
CA GLU A 78 16.51 -6.82 15.24
C GLU A 78 17.33 -7.94 15.91
N SER A 79 17.75 -8.96 15.15
CA SER A 79 18.62 -10.02 15.67
C SER A 79 19.98 -9.47 16.13
N GLU A 80 20.58 -8.56 15.36
CA GLU A 80 21.83 -7.88 15.73
C GLU A 80 21.64 -7.01 16.98
N ASN A 81 20.50 -6.31 17.09
CA ASN A 81 20.14 -5.51 18.24
C ASN A 81 20.01 -6.37 19.51
N SER A 82 19.36 -7.53 19.41
CA SER A 82 19.23 -8.49 20.51
C SER A 82 20.60 -8.99 21.00
N VAL A 83 21.53 -9.26 20.07
CA VAL A 83 22.90 -9.67 20.43
C VAL A 83 23.62 -8.55 21.18
N LEU A 84 23.56 -7.31 20.69
CA LEU A 84 24.18 -6.17 21.35
C LEU A 84 23.60 -5.93 22.75
N ARG A 85 22.28 -6.08 22.92
CA ARG A 85 21.63 -5.98 24.24
C ARG A 85 22.13 -7.04 25.20
N ALA A 86 22.26 -8.29 24.75
CA ALA A 86 22.79 -9.38 25.57
C ALA A 86 24.24 -9.09 26.00
N GLN A 87 25.07 -8.57 25.09
CA GLN A 87 26.44 -8.18 25.40
C GLN A 87 26.51 -7.04 26.42
N ILE A 88 25.65 -6.02 26.30
CA ILE A 88 25.56 -4.94 27.29
C ILE A 88 25.19 -5.50 28.66
N ALA A 89 24.17 -6.37 28.73
CA ALA A 89 23.74 -6.99 29.99
C ALA A 89 24.88 -7.80 30.64
N GLU A 90 25.61 -8.59 29.86
CA GLU A 90 26.76 -9.36 30.33
C GLU A 90 27.88 -8.45 30.89
N LEU A 91 28.23 -7.39 30.17
CA LEU A 91 29.27 -6.45 30.60
C LEU A 91 28.85 -5.68 31.85
N SER A 92 27.59 -5.24 31.92
CA SER A 92 27.03 -4.59 33.11
C SER A 92 27.06 -5.51 34.33
N GLN A 93 26.70 -6.78 34.17
CA GLN A 93 26.79 -7.77 35.25
C GLN A 93 28.22 -7.98 35.73
N ARG A 94 29.18 -8.09 34.80
CA ARG A 94 30.60 -8.22 35.13
C ARG A 94 31.13 -7.00 35.88
N LEU A 95 30.75 -5.80 35.42
CA LEU A 95 31.15 -4.55 36.08
C LEU A 95 30.59 -4.48 37.51
N GLN A 96 29.32 -4.84 37.70
CA GLN A 96 28.70 -4.88 39.02
C GLN A 96 29.42 -5.87 39.94
N ALA A 97 29.72 -7.09 39.45
CA ALA A 97 30.45 -8.07 40.24
C ALA A 97 31.84 -7.57 40.66
N LEU A 98 32.54 -6.85 39.78
CA LEU A 98 33.83 -6.23 40.14
C LEU A 98 33.67 -5.13 41.19
N ASN A 99 32.64 -4.28 41.07
CA ASN A 99 32.34 -3.24 42.06
C ASN A 99 32.00 -3.85 43.43
N ASP A 100 31.24 -4.95 43.45
CA ASP A 100 30.88 -5.67 44.68
C ASP A 100 32.14 -6.24 45.34
N ILE A 101 33.05 -6.85 44.58
CA ILE A 101 34.35 -7.34 45.09
C ILE A 101 35.17 -6.20 45.71
N ILE A 102 35.27 -5.05 45.03
CA ILE A 102 35.98 -3.87 45.54
C ILE A 102 35.37 -3.41 46.86
N SER A 103 34.04 -3.30 46.94
CA SER A 103 33.32 -2.92 48.15
C SER A 103 33.58 -3.87 49.33
N CYS A 104 33.61 -5.18 49.06
CA CYS A 104 33.97 -6.18 50.06
C CYS A 104 35.43 -6.04 50.54
N MET A 105 36.37 -5.72 49.65
CA MET A 105 37.77 -5.52 50.02
C MET A 105 37.98 -4.23 50.82
N SER A 106 37.30 -3.14 50.47
CA SER A 106 37.36 -1.86 51.18
C SER A 106 36.76 -1.94 52.60
N SER A 107 35.85 -2.89 52.83
CA SER A 107 35.26 -3.14 54.16
C SER A 107 36.22 -3.84 55.15
N ASN A 108 37.38 -4.33 54.69
CA ASN A 108 38.40 -4.95 55.55
C ASN A 108 39.41 -3.95 56.13
N ASP A 109 39.42 -2.69 55.68
CA ASP A 109 40.24 -1.61 56.22
C ASP A 109 39.41 -0.72 57.18
N GLY A 110 39.15 -1.24 58.39
CA GLY A 110 38.79 -0.40 59.54
C GLY A 110 37.34 -0.48 60.05
N PHE A 111 37.19 -1.23 61.14
CA PHE A 111 36.26 -1.02 62.26
C PHE A 111 35.32 0.21 62.20
N GLY A 112 34.00 -0.02 62.05
CA GLY A 112 32.95 0.94 62.43
C GLY A 112 31.58 0.69 61.75
N PRO A 113 30.46 0.54 62.49
CA PRO A 113 29.13 0.44 61.89
C PRO A 113 28.62 1.84 61.55
N GLY A 114 28.82 2.27 60.31
CA GLY A 114 28.35 3.54 59.78
C GLY A 114 27.40 3.31 58.61
N PHE A 115 26.12 3.47 58.87
CA PHE A 115 25.04 3.44 57.89
C PHE A 115 25.23 4.48 56.78
N GLY A 116 24.88 4.12 55.54
CA GLY A 116 24.37 5.07 54.54
C GLY A 116 25.14 5.17 53.23
N TYR A 117 24.79 4.33 52.26
CA TYR A 117 24.73 4.75 50.86
C TYR A 117 23.47 4.15 50.22
N ASP A 118 22.41 4.94 50.22
CA ASP A 118 21.34 4.83 49.24
C ASP A 118 21.92 5.24 47.88
N ASP A 119 22.36 4.27 47.09
CA ASP A 119 22.49 4.42 45.63
C ASP A 119 21.72 3.30 44.93
N GLN A 120 20.50 3.08 45.42
CA GLN A 120 19.46 2.44 44.64
C GLN A 120 18.78 3.53 43.82
N MET A 121 18.85 3.41 42.49
CA MET A 121 17.79 3.72 41.50
C MET A 121 18.35 4.32 40.20
N VAL A 122 19.06 3.55 39.36
CA VAL A 122 19.06 3.85 37.91
C VAL A 122 19.00 2.60 37.01
N LEU A 123 19.52 1.44 37.41
CA LEU A 123 19.72 0.33 36.45
C LEU A 123 18.89 -0.93 36.69
N GLY A 124 17.81 -0.87 37.47
CA GLY A 124 16.90 -2.02 37.67
C GLY A 124 15.59 -1.94 36.89
N GLY A 125 15.25 -0.76 36.34
CA GLY A 125 13.95 -0.51 35.70
C GLY A 125 13.97 -0.44 34.17
N PHE A 126 15.16 -0.44 33.54
CA PHE A 126 15.27 -0.39 32.09
C PHE A 126 15.03 -1.75 31.42
N ASP A 127 15.31 -2.84 32.14
CA ASP A 127 15.21 -4.20 31.59
C ASP A 127 13.75 -4.71 31.49
N ASP A 128 12.88 -4.34 32.44
CA ASP A 128 11.47 -4.77 32.46
C ASP A 128 10.56 -3.96 31.52
N VAL A 129 10.85 -2.67 31.35
CA VAL A 129 10.05 -1.78 30.47
C VAL A 129 10.29 -2.07 28.98
N LEU A 130 11.50 -2.50 28.61
CA LEU A 130 11.84 -2.86 27.23
C LEU A 130 11.43 -4.28 26.84
N SER A 131 11.45 -5.22 27.78
CA SER A 131 11.00 -6.61 27.56
C SER A 131 9.47 -6.70 27.36
N SER A 132 8.71 -5.82 28.02
CA SER A 132 7.24 -5.86 28.03
C SER A 132 6.57 -5.21 26.80
N ASN A 133 7.31 -4.45 25.97
CA ASN A 133 6.74 -3.77 24.80
C ASN A 133 6.66 -4.68 23.55
N TRP A 134 7.34 -5.81 23.56
CA TRP A 134 7.50 -6.67 22.38
C TRP A 134 6.60 -7.89 22.34
N SER A 135 5.57 -7.96 23.19
CA SER A 135 4.46 -8.89 22.97
C SER A 135 3.81 -8.71 21.60
N MET A 136 4.03 -7.59 20.89
CA MET A 136 3.61 -7.40 19.49
C MET A 136 4.30 -8.32 18.45
N VAL A 137 4.97 -9.39 18.89
CA VAL A 137 5.43 -10.51 18.04
C VAL A 137 4.28 -11.25 17.34
N HIS A 138 3.03 -11.07 17.76
CA HIS A 138 1.88 -11.77 17.17
C HIS A 138 1.23 -11.14 15.92
N MET A 139 1.75 -10.04 15.33
CA MET A 139 1.08 -9.38 14.18
C MET A 139 1.85 -9.38 12.85
N ASN A 140 3.08 -9.89 12.79
CA ASN A 140 3.80 -10.01 11.53
C ASN A 140 3.82 -11.46 11.04
N GLN A 141 2.62 -12.00 10.79
CA GLN A 141 2.51 -13.09 9.82
C GLN A 141 2.90 -12.53 8.45
N PRO A 142 3.66 -13.27 7.63
CA PRO A 142 3.84 -12.88 6.24
C PRO A 142 2.45 -12.77 5.62
N ILE A 143 2.18 -11.68 4.90
CA ILE A 143 0.95 -11.50 4.12
C ILE A 143 1.00 -12.52 2.98
N MET A 144 0.74 -13.79 3.29
CA MET A 144 0.80 -14.91 2.36
C MET A 144 -0.59 -15.46 2.01
N ASP A 145 -1.66 -14.95 2.64
CA ASP A 145 -3.01 -15.53 2.50
C ASP A 145 -4.06 -14.53 2.01
N LEU A 146 -3.84 -13.82 0.89
CA LEU A 146 -4.97 -13.12 0.28
C LEU A 146 -5.13 -13.20 -1.24
N PHE A 147 -4.21 -13.78 -2.02
CA PHE A 147 -4.43 -13.86 -3.48
C PHE A 147 -3.89 -15.13 -4.13
N MET A 148 -4.34 -16.29 -3.62
CA MET A 148 -4.37 -17.55 -4.38
C MET A 148 -5.82 -18.07 -4.43
N CYS A 149 -6.66 -17.40 -5.23
CA CYS A 149 -7.89 -17.90 -5.84
C CYS A 149 -8.15 -17.10 -7.13
#